data_AF-A0A3A4NSI7-F1
#
_entry.id   AF-A0A3A4NSI7-F1
#
_cell.length_a   1.000
_cell.length_b   1.000
_cell.length_c   1.000
_cell.angle_alpha   90.00
_cell.angle_beta   90.00
_cell.angle_gamma   90.00
#
_symmetry.space_group_name_H-M   'P 1'
#
loop_
_entity.id
_entity.type
_entity.pdbx_description
1 polymer ?
#
loop_
_entity_poly.entity_id
_entity_poly.type
_entity_poly.pdbx_seq_one_letter_code
_entity_poly.pdbx_strand_id
1 'polypeptide(L)'
;MSATQTVTVSASYTSGGVTRTASRTVSIVNVPGPSPAAPGNMTISGPVTSPPSETWRLSWEPVTTYLSGAPIEAGRSVRYIAYWTRDPLMAQDSLLPLASSITATSIVFSPAANGMIDNERVYFTAVAVLSDTGDPSSPAAEVAWVVSNRGPSAPGRGSIKKK
;
A
#
# COMPACT_ATOMS: atom_id res chain seq x y z
N MET A 1 10.44 15.88 7.36
CA MET A 1 11.03 16.55 8.53
C MET A 1 10.03 17.57 9.03
N SER A 2 9.51 17.40 10.25
CA SER A 2 8.66 18.40 10.90
C SER A 2 9.55 19.37 11.67
N ALA A 3 9.56 20.65 11.30
CA ALA A 3 10.29 21.67 12.04
C ALA A 3 9.30 22.48 12.88
N THR A 4 9.56 22.58 14.18
CA THR A 4 8.85 23.53 15.05
C THR A 4 9.22 24.93 14.61
N GLN A 5 8.21 25.76 14.32
CA GLN A 5 8.41 27.15 13.96
C GLN A 5 8.11 28.04 15.17
N THR A 6 9.04 28.90 15.54
CA THR A 6 8.82 29.94 16.55
C THR A 6 8.45 31.25 15.87
N VAL A 7 7.33 31.83 16.28
CA VAL A 7 6.84 33.13 15.83
C VAL A 7 6.83 34.08 17.01
N THR A 8 7.39 35.28 16.83
CA THR A 8 7.33 36.33 17.84
C THR A 8 6.18 37.28 17.49
N VAL A 9 5.18 37.37 18.37
CA VAL A 9 4.09 38.33 18.24
C VAL A 9 4.43 39.55 19.07
N SER A 10 4.49 40.71 18.44
CA SER A 10 4.69 42.01 19.10
C SER A 10 3.41 42.83 19.05
N ALA A 11 3.04 43.41 20.20
CA ALA A 11 1.92 44.34 20.32
C ALA A 11 2.43 45.66 20.91
N SER A 12 1.97 46.78 20.35
CA SER A 12 2.26 48.12 20.85
C SER A 12 0.98 48.85 21.27
N TYR A 13 1.05 49.59 22.37
CA TYR A 13 -0.05 50.45 22.82
C TYR A 13 0.50 51.71 23.47
N THR A 14 -0.24 52.81 23.34
CA THR A 14 0.15 54.13 23.89
C THR A 14 -0.77 54.48 25.04
N SER A 15 -0.20 54.79 26.20
CA SER A 15 -0.98 55.21 27.38
C SER A 15 -0.27 56.36 28.08
N GLY A 16 -0.96 57.49 28.22
CA GLY A 16 -0.39 58.71 28.80
C GLY A 16 0.77 59.29 27.98
N GLY A 17 0.75 59.14 26.66
CA GLY A 17 1.82 59.62 25.77
C GLY A 17 3.05 58.71 25.66
N VAL A 18 3.10 57.60 26.42
CA VAL A 18 4.20 56.63 26.38
C VAL A 18 3.79 55.41 25.57
N THR A 19 4.56 55.10 24.53
CA THR A 19 4.43 53.85 23.76
C THR A 19 5.06 52.71 24.53
N ARG A 20 4.29 51.64 24.76
CA ARG A 20 4.76 50.39 25.34
C ARG A 20 4.67 49.29 24.30
N THR A 21 5.69 48.43 24.29
CA THR A 21 5.75 47.27 23.41
C THR A 21 5.86 46.03 24.27
N ALA A 22 5.04 45.02 23.98
CA ALA A 22 5.15 43.70 24.58
C ALA A 22 5.37 42.68 23.45
N SER A 23 6.22 41.69 23.70
CA SER A 23 6.42 40.58 22.78
C SER A 23 6.13 39.26 23.49
N ARG A 24 5.61 38.29 22.73
CA ARG A 24 5.42 36.92 23.20
C ARG A 24 5.81 35.94 22.11
N THR A 25 6.59 34.96 22.50
CA THR A 25 6.98 33.86 21.62
C THR A 25 5.85 32.84 21.58
N VAL A 26 5.49 32.42 20.37
CA VAL A 26 4.53 31.34 20.09
C VAL A 26 5.27 30.23 19.37
N SER A 27 5.17 29.00 19.88
CA SER A 27 5.72 27.82 19.23
C SER A 27 4.64 27.09 18.46
N ILE A 28 4.81 26.97 17.14
CA ILE A 28 3.95 26.17 16.27
C ILE A 28 4.61 24.81 16.11
N VAL A 29 3.97 23.79 16.68
CA VAL A 29 4.46 22.40 16.61
C VAL A 29 3.82 21.72 15.40
N ASN A 30 4.64 21.32 14.43
CA ASN A 30 4.18 20.47 13.33
C ASN A 30 4.16 19.01 13.81
N VAL A 31 2.96 18.51 14.15
CA VAL A 31 2.78 17.10 14.51
C VAL A 31 2.76 16.26 13.24
N PRO A 32 3.53 15.15 13.15
CA PRO A 32 3.39 14.20 12.05
C PRO A 32 1.93 13.73 11.95
N GLY A 33 1.41 13.66 10.72
CA GLY A 33 0.09 13.12 10.46
C GLY A 33 0.00 11.64 10.87
N PRO A 34 -1.19 11.14 11.20
CA PRO A 34 -1.36 9.73 11.55
C PRO A 34 -1.16 8.84 10.31
N SER A 35 -0.38 7.77 10.45
CA SER A 35 -0.23 6.76 9.40
C SER A 35 -1.42 5.80 9.34
N PRO A 36 -1.84 5.35 8.16
CA PRO A 36 -2.91 4.35 8.02
C PRO A 36 -2.47 2.99 8.60
N ALA A 37 -3.44 2.18 9.03
CA ALA A 37 -3.17 0.79 9.41
C ALA A 37 -2.73 -0.03 8.18
N ALA A 38 -2.00 -1.12 8.41
CA ALA A 38 -1.62 -2.04 7.34
C ALA A 38 -2.86 -2.77 6.78
N PRO A 39 -2.92 -3.08 5.47
CA PRO A 39 -3.98 -3.92 4.92
C PRO A 39 -4.03 -5.28 5.61
N GLY A 40 -5.24 -5.73 5.96
CA GLY A 40 -5.48 -7.03 6.59
C GLY A 40 -5.90 -8.11 5.58
N ASN A 41 -5.85 -9.36 6.03
CA ASN A 41 -6.47 -10.52 5.35
C ASN A 41 -6.12 -10.61 3.86
N MET A 42 -4.83 -10.43 3.54
CA MET A 42 -4.34 -10.64 2.18
C MET A 42 -4.54 -12.11 1.77
N THR A 43 -5.07 -12.31 0.57
CA THR A 43 -5.31 -13.64 0.00
C THR A 43 -5.08 -13.64 -1.51
N ILE A 44 -4.67 -14.79 -2.04
CA ILE A 44 -4.55 -15.02 -3.48
C ILE A 44 -5.58 -16.07 -3.91
N SER A 45 -6.24 -15.83 -5.04
CA SER A 45 -7.28 -16.69 -5.60
C SER A 45 -7.17 -16.74 -7.11
N GLY A 46 -7.61 -17.84 -7.71
CA GLY A 46 -7.56 -18.04 -9.15
C GLY A 46 -7.32 -19.49 -9.55
N PRO A 47 -7.05 -19.72 -10.84
CA PRO A 47 -6.99 -18.71 -11.91
C PRO A 47 -8.36 -18.07 -12.22
N VAL A 48 -8.35 -16.77 -12.55
CA VAL A 48 -9.55 -16.01 -12.94
C VAL A 48 -9.77 -15.95 -14.45
N THR A 49 -8.76 -16.30 -15.25
CA THR A 49 -8.87 -16.46 -16.71
C THR A 49 -8.36 -17.84 -17.13
N SER A 50 -8.93 -18.35 -18.22
CA SER A 50 -8.38 -19.54 -18.86
C SER A 50 -7.11 -19.18 -19.66
N PRO A 51 -6.23 -20.14 -19.87
CA PRO A 51 -4.98 -19.94 -20.60
C PRO A 51 -5.18 -19.53 -22.08
N PRO A 52 -4.14 -18.99 -22.77
CA PRO A 52 -2.70 -19.00 -22.45
C PRO A 52 -2.24 -17.89 -21.49
N SER A 53 -3.10 -16.92 -21.17
CA SER A 53 -2.81 -15.84 -20.23
C SER A 53 -3.56 -16.10 -18.92
N GLU A 54 -3.01 -16.98 -18.09
CA GLU A 54 -3.52 -17.26 -16.76
C GLU A 54 -3.29 -16.03 -15.87
N THR A 55 -4.37 -15.54 -15.27
CA THR A 55 -4.33 -14.41 -14.34
C THR A 55 -4.85 -14.85 -12.98
N TRP A 56 -4.29 -14.21 -11.95
CA TRP A 56 -4.57 -14.48 -10.55
C TRP A 56 -5.06 -13.20 -9.90
N ARG A 57 -5.88 -13.35 -8.85
CA ARG A 57 -6.42 -12.24 -8.08
C ARG A 57 -5.79 -12.20 -6.70
N LEU A 58 -5.12 -11.10 -6.39
CA LEU A 58 -4.68 -10.74 -5.05
C LEU A 58 -5.72 -9.81 -4.43
N SER A 59 -6.19 -10.11 -3.22
CA SER A 59 -7.22 -9.33 -2.51
C SER A 59 -6.80 -9.07 -1.06
N TRP A 60 -7.34 -8.02 -0.47
CA TRP A 60 -7.11 -7.60 0.93
C TRP A 60 -8.36 -6.92 1.51
N GLU A 61 -8.34 -6.65 2.81
CA GLU A 61 -9.38 -5.85 3.44
C GLU A 61 -9.17 -4.34 3.27
N PRO A 62 -10.27 -3.56 3.18
CA PRO A 62 -10.16 -2.11 3.11
C PRO A 62 -9.61 -1.54 4.42
N VAL A 63 -8.63 -0.66 4.31
CA VAL A 63 -8.11 0.09 5.46
C VAL A 63 -9.04 1.26 5.74
N THR A 64 -9.65 1.24 6.92
CA THR A 64 -10.61 2.26 7.39
C THR A 64 -10.14 2.96 8.67
N THR A 65 -8.99 2.58 9.20
CA THR A 65 -8.43 3.07 10.46
C THR A 65 -6.97 3.47 10.31
N TYR A 66 -6.54 4.36 11.19
CA TYR A 66 -5.14 4.66 11.45
C TYR A 66 -4.48 3.52 12.24
N LEU A 67 -3.15 3.53 12.29
CA LEU A 67 -2.38 2.61 13.13
C LEU A 67 -2.81 2.67 14.61
N SER A 68 -3.29 3.83 15.07
CA SER A 68 -3.83 4.02 16.42
C SER A 68 -5.18 3.33 16.66
N GLY A 69 -5.82 2.79 15.62
CA GLY A 69 -7.18 2.25 15.65
C GLY A 69 -8.28 3.30 15.45
N ALA A 70 -7.94 4.59 15.43
CA ALA A 70 -8.91 5.65 15.15
C ALA A 70 -9.43 5.55 13.70
N PRO A 71 -10.72 5.82 13.44
CA PRO A 71 -11.25 5.79 12.07
C PRO A 71 -10.62 6.89 11.22
N ILE A 72 -10.39 6.58 9.94
CA ILE A 72 -10.00 7.57 8.92
C ILE A 72 -11.19 8.50 8.67
N GLU A 73 -10.95 9.81 8.64
CA GLU A 73 -11.99 10.82 8.50
C GLU A 73 -12.75 10.66 7.18
N ALA A 74 -14.06 10.92 7.22
CA ALA A 74 -14.90 10.91 6.03
C ALA A 74 -14.38 11.93 4.99
N GLY A 75 -14.17 11.46 3.76
CA GLY A 75 -13.61 12.27 2.67
C GLY A 75 -12.10 12.08 2.45
N ARG A 76 -11.38 11.46 3.38
CA ARG A 76 -10.03 10.94 3.09
C ARG A 76 -10.13 9.64 2.30
N SER A 77 -9.29 9.51 1.29
CA SER A 77 -9.19 8.30 0.47
C SER A 77 -7.86 7.59 0.72
N VAL A 78 -7.92 6.25 0.73
CA VAL A 78 -6.76 5.38 0.81
C VAL A 78 -6.48 4.79 -0.58
N ARG A 79 -5.21 4.79 -0.98
CA ARG A 79 -4.73 4.03 -2.13
C ARG A 79 -3.77 2.93 -1.67
N TYR A 80 -3.64 1.89 -2.47
CA TYR A 80 -2.75 0.76 -2.17
C TYR A 80 -1.63 0.64 -3.20
N ILE A 81 -0.51 0.09 -2.74
CA ILE A 81 0.58 -0.38 -3.59
C ILE A 81 0.83 -1.83 -3.22
N ALA A 82 0.73 -2.71 -4.21
CA ALA A 82 0.98 -4.14 -4.06
C ALA A 82 2.38 -4.46 -4.58
N TYR A 83 3.08 -5.32 -3.84
CA TYR A 83 4.43 -5.77 -4.14
C TYR A 83 4.49 -7.29 -4.16
N TRP A 84 5.51 -7.80 -4.84
CA TRP A 84 5.90 -9.21 -4.75
C TRP A 84 7.41 -9.33 -4.62
N THR A 85 7.88 -10.44 -4.07
CA THR A 85 9.31 -10.76 -3.96
C THR A 85 9.55 -12.26 -3.99
N ARG A 86 10.78 -12.65 -4.29
CA ARG A 86 11.30 -14.01 -4.12
C ARG A 86 12.00 -14.18 -2.76
N ASP A 87 12.34 -13.08 -2.11
CA ASP A 87 13.03 -13.08 -0.83
C ASP A 87 12.03 -13.39 0.30
N PRO A 88 12.20 -14.50 1.04
CA PRO A 88 11.36 -14.81 2.19
C PRO A 88 11.46 -13.78 3.33
N LEU A 89 12.53 -12.97 3.36
CA LEU A 89 12.70 -11.93 4.38
C LEU A 89 12.01 -10.62 4.02
N MET A 90 11.39 -10.52 2.84
CA MET A 90 10.73 -9.30 2.34
C MET A 90 11.60 -8.05 2.46
N ALA A 91 12.90 -8.17 2.20
CA ALA A 91 13.79 -7.01 2.24
C ALA A 91 13.26 -5.93 1.30
N GLN A 92 13.24 -4.67 1.75
CA GLN A 92 12.63 -3.57 1.00
C GLN A 92 13.22 -3.41 -0.40
N ASP A 93 14.52 -3.66 -0.56
CA ASP A 93 15.22 -3.60 -1.86
C ASP A 93 14.87 -4.76 -2.81
N SER A 94 14.27 -5.84 -2.28
CA SER A 94 13.81 -7.00 -3.05
C SER A 94 12.37 -6.86 -3.55
N LEU A 95 11.62 -5.89 -3.02
CA LEU A 95 10.20 -5.72 -3.33
C LEU A 95 10.03 -5.18 -4.75
N LEU A 96 9.43 -5.99 -5.60
CA LEU A 96 9.09 -5.62 -6.97
C LEU A 96 7.65 -5.10 -7.01
N PRO A 97 7.39 -3.93 -7.60
CA PRO A 97 6.04 -3.39 -7.69
C PRO A 97 5.18 -4.26 -8.60
N LEU A 98 4.02 -4.67 -8.11
CA LEU A 98 3.02 -5.40 -8.89
C LEU A 98 1.99 -4.45 -9.48
N ALA A 99 1.48 -3.53 -8.66
CA ALA A 99 0.58 -2.46 -9.07
C ALA A 99 0.59 -1.33 -8.02
N SER A 100 0.33 -0.11 -8.45
CA SER A 100 0.34 1.08 -7.60
C SER A 100 -0.90 1.94 -7.81
N SER A 101 -1.19 2.81 -6.84
CA SER A 101 -2.36 3.72 -6.85
C SER A 101 -3.70 3.00 -7.01
N ILE A 102 -3.81 1.82 -6.38
CA ILE A 102 -5.01 0.99 -6.44
C ILE A 102 -6.04 1.55 -5.44
N THR A 103 -7.26 1.83 -5.87
CA THR A 103 -8.35 2.25 -4.96
C THR A 103 -9.28 1.10 -4.58
N ALA A 104 -9.24 0.00 -5.35
CA ALA A 104 -9.91 -1.24 -5.04
C ALA A 104 -9.16 -2.06 -3.98
N THR A 105 -9.84 -3.05 -3.41
CA THR A 105 -9.27 -4.02 -2.45
C THR A 105 -8.81 -5.31 -3.12
N SER A 106 -8.64 -5.28 -4.45
CA SER A 106 -8.09 -6.41 -5.20
C SER A 106 -7.46 -5.94 -6.50
N ILE A 107 -6.53 -6.75 -7.01
CA ILE A 107 -5.93 -6.63 -8.34
C ILE A 107 -5.91 -7.96 -9.04
N VAL A 108 -5.96 -7.91 -10.37
CA VAL A 108 -5.72 -9.07 -11.23
C VAL A 108 -4.37 -8.88 -11.91
N PHE A 109 -3.53 -9.91 -11.88
CA PHE A 109 -2.20 -9.88 -12.47
C PHE A 109 -1.88 -11.19 -13.18
N SER A 110 -0.99 -11.12 -14.18
CA SER A 110 -0.41 -12.31 -14.81
C SER A 110 0.97 -12.58 -14.20
N PRO A 111 1.20 -13.75 -13.58
CA PRO A 111 2.50 -14.03 -12.96
C PRO A 111 3.62 -14.06 -14.00
N ALA A 112 3.39 -14.70 -15.15
CA ALA A 112 4.35 -14.75 -16.26
C ALA A 112 4.72 -13.35 -16.80
N ALA A 113 3.75 -12.44 -16.96
CA ALA A 113 4.02 -11.07 -17.38
C ALA A 113 4.84 -10.26 -16.36
N ASN A 114 4.77 -10.65 -15.08
CA ASN A 114 5.56 -10.07 -14.00
C ASN A 114 6.91 -10.81 -13.78
N GLY A 115 7.25 -11.80 -14.62
CA GLY A 115 8.51 -12.54 -14.52
C GLY A 115 8.55 -13.58 -13.39
N MET A 116 7.39 -13.97 -12.84
CA MET A 116 7.29 -15.04 -11.85
C MET A 116 7.41 -16.41 -12.54
N ILE A 117 8.32 -17.25 -12.06
CA ILE A 117 8.63 -18.54 -12.70
C ILE A 117 7.65 -19.62 -12.22
N ASP A 118 7.23 -20.54 -13.09
CA ASP A 118 6.32 -21.64 -12.69
C ASP A 118 6.92 -22.53 -11.60
N ASN A 119 6.09 -22.95 -10.63
CA ASN A 119 6.47 -23.65 -9.40
C ASN A 119 7.49 -22.92 -8.50
N GLU A 120 7.75 -21.63 -8.74
CA GLU A 120 8.56 -20.81 -7.85
C GLU A 120 7.74 -20.37 -6.64
N ARG A 121 8.35 -20.31 -5.45
CA ARG A 121 7.71 -19.70 -4.30
C ARG A 121 7.97 -18.19 -4.31
N VAL A 122 6.90 -17.42 -4.29
CA VAL A 122 6.92 -15.96 -4.20
C VAL A 122 6.10 -15.50 -3.01
N TYR A 123 6.32 -14.26 -2.60
CA TYR A 123 5.63 -13.65 -1.48
C TYR A 123 5.01 -12.33 -1.92
N PHE A 124 3.78 -12.07 -1.47
CA PHE A 124 3.06 -10.84 -1.74
C PHE A 124 2.86 -10.02 -0.47
N THR A 125 2.90 -8.70 -0.61
CA THR A 125 2.50 -7.76 0.44
C THR A 125 1.87 -6.52 -0.20
N ALA A 126 1.14 -5.74 0.58
CA ALA A 126 0.55 -4.48 0.18
C ALA A 126 0.73 -3.42 1.25
N VAL A 127 0.85 -2.16 0.83
CA VAL A 127 0.86 -1.00 1.73
C VAL A 127 -0.33 -0.12 1.40
N ALA A 128 -0.95 0.45 2.44
CA ALA A 128 -1.94 1.50 2.32
C ALA A 128 -1.24 2.87 2.36
N VAL A 129 -1.73 3.83 1.58
CA VAL A 129 -1.17 5.18 1.53
C VAL A 129 -2.31 6.18 1.52
N LEU A 130 -2.24 7.18 2.39
CA LEU A 130 -3.21 8.28 2.40
C LEU A 130 -3.01 9.17 1.18
N SER A 131 -4.09 9.49 0.45
CA SER A 131 -4.02 10.30 -0.78
C SER A 131 -3.63 11.76 -0.56
N ASP A 132 -3.92 12.33 0.61
CA ASP A 132 -3.67 13.72 0.93
C ASP A 132 -2.24 13.97 1.44
N THR A 133 -1.76 13.15 2.39
CA THR A 133 -0.42 13.31 2.96
C THR A 133 0.64 12.50 2.24
N GLY A 134 0.25 11.39 1.60
CA GLY A 134 1.18 10.42 1.04
C GLY A 134 1.82 9.50 2.08
N ASP A 135 1.38 9.55 3.34
CA ASP A 135 1.95 8.72 4.41
C ASP A 135 1.58 7.24 4.22
N PRO A 136 2.58 6.34 4.15
CA PRO A 136 2.35 4.91 4.00
C PRO A 136 2.09 4.22 5.35
N SER A 137 1.39 3.09 5.30
CA SER A 137 1.32 2.11 6.39
C SER A 137 2.59 1.25 6.42
N SER A 138 2.72 0.43 7.47
CA SER A 138 3.57 -0.77 7.41
C SER A 138 3.07 -1.74 6.33
N PRO A 139 3.95 -2.61 5.79
CA PRO A 139 3.54 -3.70 4.91
C PRO A 139 2.52 -4.61 5.59
N ALA A 140 1.54 -5.07 4.82
CA ALA A 140 0.61 -6.10 5.22
C ALA A 140 1.33 -7.42 5.51
N ALA A 141 0.67 -8.26 6.30
CA ALA A 141 1.11 -9.64 6.53
C ALA A 141 1.29 -10.35 5.18
N GLU A 142 2.40 -11.07 5.08
CA GLU A 142 2.81 -11.73 3.85
C GLU A 142 1.87 -12.85 3.40
N VAL A 143 1.74 -12.98 2.09
CA VAL A 143 1.10 -14.15 1.47
C VAL A 143 2.14 -14.90 0.66
N ALA A 144 2.55 -16.06 1.18
CA ALA A 144 3.36 -17.00 0.43
C ALA A 144 2.50 -17.76 -0.60
N TRP A 145 2.98 -17.84 -1.84
CA TRP A 145 2.31 -18.56 -2.91
C TRP A 145 3.31 -19.30 -3.78
N VAL A 146 2.93 -20.50 -4.23
CA VAL A 146 3.69 -21.24 -5.24
C VAL A 146 3.07 -20.92 -6.59
N VAL A 147 3.86 -20.28 -7.45
CA VAL A 147 3.44 -19.80 -8.75
C VAL A 147 2.91 -20.96 -9.57
N SER A 148 1.68 -20.81 -10.05
CA SER A 148 1.05 -21.73 -10.97
C SER A 148 0.74 -20.97 -12.25
N ASN A 149 1.58 -21.21 -13.27
CA ASN A 149 1.45 -20.68 -14.64
C ASN A 149 0.96 -21.75 -15.61
N ARG A 150 0.39 -22.85 -15.10
CA ARG A 150 0.00 -23.97 -15.94
C ARG A 150 -1.19 -23.54 -16.79
N GLY A 151 -0.86 -23.18 -18.03
CA GLY A 151 -1.77 -23.28 -19.16
C GLY A 151 -2.47 -24.65 -19.19
N PRO A 152 -3.54 -24.84 -19.99
CA PRO A 152 -4.31 -26.06 -19.94
C PRO A 152 -3.31 -27.12 -20.42
N SER A 153 -3.08 -28.16 -19.63
CA SER A 153 -2.28 -29.25 -20.12
C SER A 153 -2.89 -29.68 -21.46
N ALA A 154 -2.07 -29.72 -22.52
CA ALA A 154 -2.52 -30.19 -23.82
C ALA A 154 -3.28 -31.51 -23.61
N PRO A 155 -4.43 -31.72 -24.27
CA PRO A 155 -5.22 -32.93 -24.05
C PRO A 155 -4.31 -34.14 -24.19
N GLY A 156 -4.18 -34.90 -23.10
CA GLY A 156 -3.27 -36.04 -23.01
C GLY A 156 -3.53 -36.96 -24.19
N ARG A 157 -2.53 -37.10 -25.07
CA ARG A 157 -2.47 -37.95 -26.28
C ARG A 157 -3.76 -38.75 -26.52
N GLY A 158 -4.76 -38.10 -27.12
CA GLY A 158 -5.89 -38.80 -27.70
C GLY A 158 -5.37 -39.67 -28.83
N SER A 159 -5.31 -40.99 -28.61
CA SER A 159 -5.03 -41.94 -29.67
C SER A 159 -6.18 -41.87 -30.68
N ILE A 160 -5.91 -41.34 -31.86
CA ILE A 160 -6.83 -41.46 -33.00
C ILE A 160 -6.84 -42.94 -33.39
N LYS A 161 -7.85 -43.69 -32.96
CA LYS A 161 -8.19 -44.95 -33.60
C LYS A 161 -8.77 -44.61 -34.97
N LYS A 162 -7.96 -44.72 -36.03
CA LYS A 162 -8.49 -44.82 -37.39
C LYS A 162 -9.38 -46.07 -37.43
N LYS A 163 -10.64 -45.88 -37.82
CA LYS A 163 -11.57 -46.95 -38.15
C LYS A 163 -11.44 -47.26 -39.64
#